data_AF-E1VH92-F1
#
_entry.id   AF-E1VH92-F1
#
_cell.length_a   1.000
_cell.length_b   1.000
_cell.length_c   1.000
_cell.angle_alpha   90.00
_cell.angle_beta   90.00
_cell.angle_gamma   90.00
#
_symmetry.space_group_name_H-M   'P 1'
#
loop_
_entity.id
_entity.type
_entity.pdbx_description
1 polymer ?
#
loop_
_entity_poly.entity_id
_entity_poly.type
_entity_poly.pdbx_seq_one_letter_code
_entity_poly.pdbx_strand_id
1 'polypeptide(L)'
;MNPINRTCLQELLQCKLLRLDAEFGNASGFFSASKSGIDSFDANLPTQTIEYEGRITGAQLKINDSITIAAQEFTRSTKFVAQQDSNLFDFVSRFVVLSNDRAASIASEKIEHRCRNIYHQHAVNSATVPIGNKGFLHFSDTNTTGHQLFERVFYVRDESIEPNGMKRWIVHHRLIVKQETANLIVRCCYPRFEGPAPFQKIIPNTIKKKLFRIRETKNPNFPFMAVGESLLSSNHQVFIGTKIKLIND
;
A
#
# COMPACT_ATOMS: atom_id res chain seq x y z
N MET A 1 9.31 -16.44 25.09
CA MET A 1 9.32 -15.30 24.15
C MET A 1 10.13 -14.18 24.79
N ASN A 2 11.32 -13.89 24.26
CA ASN A 2 12.13 -12.80 24.80
C ASN A 2 11.39 -11.46 24.62
N PRO A 3 11.35 -10.60 25.65
CA PRO A 3 10.73 -9.29 25.55
C PRO A 3 11.50 -8.46 24.51
N ILE A 4 10.74 -7.77 23.65
CA ILE A 4 11.20 -6.72 22.73
C ILE A 4 11.78 -5.58 23.58
N ASN A 5 12.99 -5.73 24.09
CA ASN A 5 13.68 -4.68 24.84
C ASN A 5 14.90 -4.15 24.08
N ARG A 6 15.24 -4.72 22.92
CA ARG A 6 16.37 -4.28 22.07
C ARG A 6 16.25 -4.65 20.58
N THR A 7 15.04 -4.86 20.06
CA THR A 7 14.89 -5.32 18.67
C THR A 7 15.23 -4.20 17.68
N CYS A 8 16.30 -4.38 16.92
CA CYS A 8 16.64 -3.53 15.77
C CYS A 8 15.65 -3.79 14.62
N LEU A 9 15.40 -2.80 13.75
CA LEU A 9 14.54 -2.98 12.57
C LEU A 9 14.98 -4.14 11.67
N GLN A 10 16.28 -4.49 11.67
CA GLN A 10 16.82 -5.66 10.98
C GLN A 10 16.17 -6.96 11.44
N GLU A 11 16.03 -7.15 12.76
CA GLU A 11 15.41 -8.36 13.33
C GLU A 11 13.94 -8.49 12.94
N LEU A 12 13.22 -7.37 12.80
CA LEU A 12 11.82 -7.39 12.37
C LEU A 12 11.66 -7.92 10.94
N LEU A 13 12.60 -7.58 10.04
CA LEU A 13 12.64 -8.10 8.68
C LEU A 13 13.07 -9.57 8.66
N GLN A 14 14.11 -9.96 9.42
CA GLN A 14 14.59 -11.33 9.52
C GLN A 14 13.50 -12.29 10.04
N CYS A 15 12.80 -11.88 11.11
CA CYS A 15 11.72 -12.66 11.71
C CYS A 15 10.38 -12.54 10.94
N LYS A 16 10.34 -11.82 9.81
CA LYS A 16 9.14 -11.58 9.00
C LYS A 16 7.97 -10.95 9.78
N LEU A 17 8.29 -10.24 10.86
CA LEU A 17 7.34 -9.42 11.60
C LEU A 17 6.98 -8.15 10.82
N LEU A 18 7.93 -7.65 10.03
CA LEU A 18 7.72 -6.65 8.99
C LEU A 18 8.06 -7.28 7.64
N ARG A 19 7.14 -7.20 6.68
CA ARG A 19 7.39 -7.56 5.27
C ARG A 19 7.12 -6.37 4.36
N LEU A 20 7.94 -6.24 3.34
CA LEU A 20 7.91 -5.15 2.37
C LEU A 20 7.39 -5.68 1.04
N ASP A 21 6.58 -4.88 0.36
CA ASP A 21 6.02 -5.24 -0.95
C ASP A 21 5.79 -3.97 -1.78
N ALA A 22 5.88 -4.07 -3.10
CA ALA A 22 5.57 -2.98 -4.03
C ALA A 22 4.41 -3.42 -4.93
N GLU A 23 3.41 -2.55 -5.07
CA GLU A 23 2.22 -2.84 -5.86
C GLU A 23 1.91 -1.66 -6.79
N PHE A 24 1.22 -1.96 -7.89
CA PHE A 24 0.57 -0.97 -8.75
C PHE A 24 -0.63 -1.63 -9.42
N GLY A 25 -1.62 -0.82 -9.78
CA GLY A 25 -2.88 -1.33 -10.29
C GLY A 25 -3.48 -0.53 -11.44
N ASN A 26 -4.30 -1.23 -12.22
CA ASN A 26 -5.17 -0.68 -13.23
C ASN A 26 -6.56 -1.37 -13.18
N ALA A 27 -7.47 -1.03 -14.07
CA ALA A 27 -8.84 -1.53 -14.09
C ALA A 27 -8.89 -3.05 -14.32
N SER A 28 -7.88 -3.63 -14.97
CA SER A 28 -7.79 -5.06 -15.27
C SER A 28 -7.25 -5.88 -14.10
N GLY A 29 -6.51 -5.27 -13.17
CA GLY A 29 -5.93 -5.98 -12.04
C GLY A 29 -4.84 -5.20 -11.30
N PHE A 30 -4.06 -5.90 -10.49
CA PHE A 30 -2.92 -5.33 -9.78
C PHE A 30 -1.73 -6.28 -9.82
N PHE A 31 -0.55 -5.68 -9.77
CA PHE A 31 0.71 -6.36 -9.56
C PHE A 31 1.08 -6.29 -8.07
N SER A 32 1.72 -7.33 -7.56
CA SER A 32 2.36 -7.35 -6.24
C SER A 32 3.68 -8.12 -6.36
N ALA A 33 4.78 -7.48 -5.99
CA ALA A 33 6.10 -8.11 -6.01
C ALA A 33 6.10 -9.40 -5.21
N SER A 34 5.46 -9.38 -4.02
CA SER A 34 5.38 -10.55 -3.15
C SER A 34 4.64 -11.75 -3.74
N LYS A 35 3.59 -11.48 -4.53
CA LYS A 35 2.83 -12.54 -5.22
C LYS A 35 3.55 -13.08 -6.45
N SER A 36 4.50 -12.32 -6.99
CA SER A 36 5.34 -12.73 -8.10
C SER A 36 6.62 -13.43 -7.65
N GLY A 37 6.81 -13.67 -6.35
CA GLY A 37 8.01 -14.30 -5.79
C GLY A 37 9.23 -13.39 -5.80
N ILE A 38 9.02 -12.08 -5.95
CA ILE A 38 10.06 -11.05 -5.86
C ILE A 38 10.10 -10.57 -4.41
N ASP A 39 10.67 -11.42 -3.55
CA ASP A 39 10.58 -11.31 -2.11
C ASP A 39 11.94 -11.56 -1.48
N SER A 40 12.77 -10.53 -1.34
CA SER A 40 13.59 -10.36 -0.13
C SER A 40 14.61 -9.26 -0.30
N PHE A 41 14.51 -8.26 0.55
CA PHE A 41 15.72 -7.58 1.00
C PHE A 41 16.43 -8.48 2.01
N ASP A 42 17.75 -8.62 1.89
CA ASP A 42 18.60 -9.27 2.89
C ASP A 42 18.71 -8.35 4.10
N ALA A 43 18.00 -8.66 5.18
CA ALA A 43 17.99 -7.82 6.38
C ALA A 43 19.37 -7.59 7.03
N ASN A 44 20.42 -8.32 6.63
CA ASN A 44 21.79 -8.13 7.11
C ASN A 44 22.53 -7.00 6.38
N LEU A 45 22.08 -6.60 5.19
CA LEU A 45 22.72 -5.53 4.42
C LEU A 45 22.11 -4.17 4.78
N PRO A 46 22.92 -3.20 5.22
CA PRO A 46 22.43 -1.90 5.67
C PRO A 46 21.80 -1.07 4.54
N THR A 47 22.26 -1.24 3.29
CA THR A 47 21.68 -0.57 2.13
C THR A 47 21.55 -1.57 0.98
N GLN A 48 20.39 -1.58 0.34
CA GLN A 48 20.10 -2.47 -0.79
C GLN A 48 19.18 -1.78 -1.78
N THR A 49 19.33 -2.17 -3.04
CA THR A 49 18.41 -1.81 -4.12
C THR A 49 18.15 -3.06 -4.94
N ILE A 50 16.87 -3.34 -5.17
CA ILE A 50 16.44 -4.41 -6.06
C ILE A 50 15.73 -3.76 -7.24
N GLU A 51 16.14 -4.15 -8.43
CA GLU A 51 15.52 -3.73 -9.68
C GLU A 51 14.76 -4.91 -10.28
N TYR A 52 13.50 -4.69 -10.65
CA TYR A 52 12.67 -5.71 -11.27
C TYR A 52 11.59 -5.07 -12.14
N GLU A 53 10.87 -5.92 -12.87
CA GLU A 53 9.79 -5.50 -13.73
C GLU A 53 8.47 -6.13 -13.27
N GLY A 54 7.43 -5.32 -13.21
CA GLY A 54 6.06 -5.79 -12.99
C GLY A 54 5.21 -5.63 -14.23
N ARG A 55 4.33 -6.61 -14.49
CA ARG A 55 3.43 -6.64 -15.64
C ARG A 55 2.01 -6.97 -15.22
N ILE A 56 1.06 -6.21 -15.76
CA ILE A 56 -0.37 -6.53 -15.78
C ILE A 56 -0.92 -6.21 -17.17
N THR A 57 -2.12 -6.67 -17.49
CA THR A 57 -2.75 -6.36 -18.78
C THR A 57 -2.80 -4.85 -19.01
N GLY A 58 -2.11 -4.38 -20.05
CA GLY A 58 -2.06 -2.97 -20.46
C GLY A 58 -1.10 -2.08 -19.67
N ALA A 59 -0.25 -2.63 -18.80
CA ALA A 59 0.79 -1.85 -18.12
C ALA A 59 2.05 -2.68 -17.82
N GLN A 60 3.21 -2.04 -18.00
CA GLN A 60 4.53 -2.61 -17.69
C GLN A 60 5.37 -1.53 -17.01
N LEU A 61 5.83 -1.82 -15.79
CA LEU A 61 6.62 -0.90 -14.98
C LEU A 61 7.96 -1.52 -14.61
N LYS A 62 9.02 -0.75 -14.78
CA LYS A 62 10.30 -1.00 -14.14
C LYS A 62 10.28 -0.42 -12.73
N ILE A 63 10.64 -1.22 -11.73
CA ILE A 63 10.58 -0.87 -10.32
C ILE A 63 12.00 -0.93 -9.75
N ASN A 64 12.43 0.17 -9.14
CA ASN A 64 13.63 0.22 -8.31
C ASN A 64 13.20 0.42 -6.87
N ASP A 65 13.36 -0.61 -6.06
CA ASP A 65 12.98 -0.60 -4.66
C ASP A 65 14.23 -0.65 -3.79
N SER A 66 14.46 0.40 -3.02
CA SER A 66 15.66 0.61 -2.23
C SER A 66 15.33 0.71 -0.76
N ILE A 67 16.19 0.15 0.06
CA ILE A 67 16.13 0.30 1.51
C ILE A 67 17.46 0.75 2.09
N THR A 68 17.37 1.51 3.16
CA THR A 68 18.50 1.83 4.05
C THR A 68 18.05 1.59 5.48
N ILE A 69 18.78 0.73 6.20
CA ILE A 69 18.52 0.35 7.58
C ILE A 69 19.59 0.99 8.47
N ALA A 70 19.13 1.78 9.42
CA ALA A 70 19.90 2.26 10.58
C ALA A 70 19.32 1.63 11.86
N ALA A 71 19.93 1.90 13.02
CA ALA A 71 19.61 1.21 14.27
C ALA A 71 18.13 1.30 14.71
N GLN A 72 17.49 2.47 14.58
CA GLN A 72 16.08 2.69 14.97
C GLN A 72 15.22 3.24 13.83
N GLU A 73 15.82 3.40 12.65
CA GLU A 73 15.19 4.00 11.50
C GLU A 73 15.48 3.16 10.25
N PHE A 74 14.48 3.04 9.41
CA PHE A 74 14.58 2.46 8.09
C PHE A 74 13.95 3.42 7.10
N THR A 75 14.60 3.65 5.97
CA THR A 75 14.01 4.39 4.86
C THR A 75 13.86 3.46 3.68
N ARG A 76 12.67 3.47 3.07
CA ARG A 76 12.36 2.81 1.81
C ARG A 76 12.06 3.82 0.74
N SER A 77 12.58 3.58 -0.45
CA SER A 77 12.39 4.38 -1.64
C SER A 77 11.94 3.45 -2.76
N THR A 78 10.70 3.62 -3.23
CA THR A 78 10.17 2.82 -4.33
C THR A 78 9.92 3.72 -5.53
N LYS A 79 10.69 3.51 -6.60
CA LYS A 79 10.59 4.25 -7.87
C LYS A 79 9.95 3.37 -8.93
N PHE A 80 8.89 3.86 -9.54
CA PHE A 80 8.17 3.24 -10.64
C PHE A 80 8.47 4.00 -11.93
N VAL A 81 8.78 3.28 -13.01
CA VAL A 81 9.02 3.86 -14.34
C VAL A 81 8.19 3.13 -15.37
N ALA A 82 7.24 3.84 -15.99
CA ALA A 82 6.41 3.29 -17.06
C ALA A 82 7.29 2.91 -18.26
N GLN A 83 7.23 1.65 -18.70
CA GLN A 83 7.97 1.20 -19.89
C GLN A 83 7.17 1.47 -21.17
N GLN A 84 5.85 1.62 -21.04
CA GLN A 84 4.92 1.92 -22.11
C GLN A 84 3.80 2.82 -21.59
N ASP A 85 3.05 3.41 -22.50
CA ASP A 85 1.82 4.13 -22.15
C ASP A 85 0.86 3.20 -21.40
N SER A 86 0.45 3.63 -20.21
CA SER A 86 -0.27 2.79 -19.25
C SER A 86 -1.36 3.58 -18.55
N ASN A 87 -2.56 3.02 -18.46
CA ASN A 87 -3.60 3.53 -17.57
C ASN A 87 -3.38 2.92 -16.18
N LEU A 88 -3.18 3.75 -15.16
CA LEU A 88 -2.89 3.30 -13.79
C LEU A 88 -3.76 4.04 -12.78
N PHE A 89 -4.18 3.34 -11.73
CA PHE A 89 -4.96 3.93 -10.63
C PHE A 89 -4.15 4.16 -9.36
N ASP A 90 -3.14 3.32 -9.06
CA ASP A 90 -2.29 3.49 -7.89
C ASP A 90 -0.84 2.98 -8.06
N PHE A 91 0.01 3.51 -7.18
CA PHE A 91 1.37 3.07 -6.89
C PHE A 91 1.51 2.92 -5.39
N VAL A 92 2.09 1.81 -4.94
CA VAL A 92 2.01 1.43 -3.53
C VAL A 92 3.38 0.97 -3.03
N SER A 93 3.85 1.61 -1.97
CA SER A 93 4.84 1.03 -1.05
C SER A 93 4.07 0.37 0.10
N ARG A 94 4.00 -0.96 0.08
CA ARG A 94 3.20 -1.78 1.01
C ARG A 94 4.05 -2.38 2.12
N PHE A 95 3.51 -2.39 3.32
CA PHE A 95 4.10 -2.94 4.53
C PHE A 95 3.11 -3.87 5.20
N VAL A 96 3.54 -5.10 5.48
CA VAL A 96 2.78 -6.08 6.26
C VAL A 96 3.41 -6.16 7.64
N VAL A 97 2.63 -5.84 8.68
CA VAL A 97 3.11 -5.73 10.05
C VAL A 97 2.35 -6.72 10.91
N LEU A 98 3.08 -7.60 11.62
CA LEU A 98 2.50 -8.59 12.51
C LEU A 98 2.50 -8.10 13.96
N SER A 99 1.36 -8.13 14.61
CA SER A 99 1.20 -7.69 16.01
C SER A 99 0.25 -8.58 16.81
N ASN A 100 -0.03 -8.15 18.03
CA ASN A 100 -1.18 -8.58 18.85
C ASN A 100 -2.41 -7.70 18.58
N ASP A 101 -3.40 -7.74 19.47
CA ASP A 101 -4.68 -7.02 19.36
C ASP A 101 -4.60 -5.50 19.58
N ARG A 102 -3.39 -4.94 19.74
CA ARG A 102 -3.21 -3.50 19.94
C ARG A 102 -3.72 -2.72 18.74
N ALA A 103 -4.18 -1.49 19.01
CA ALA A 103 -4.73 -0.60 18.01
C ALA A 103 -3.66 0.11 17.19
N ALA A 104 -3.98 0.39 15.93
CA ALA A 104 -3.25 1.32 15.08
C ALA A 104 -3.79 2.75 15.22
N SER A 105 -3.07 3.73 14.66
CA SER A 105 -3.54 5.11 14.56
C SER A 105 -3.17 5.77 13.24
N ILE A 106 -4.12 6.51 12.66
CA ILE A 106 -3.95 7.32 11.44
C ILE A 106 -4.93 8.49 11.49
N ALA A 107 -4.53 9.68 11.03
CA ALA A 107 -5.40 10.87 10.99
C ALA A 107 -6.11 11.21 12.33
N SER A 108 -5.44 10.99 13.47
CA SER A 108 -5.99 11.12 14.83
C SER A 108 -7.08 10.09 15.20
N GLU A 109 -7.41 9.16 14.31
CA GLU A 109 -8.27 8.02 14.60
C GLU A 109 -7.46 6.87 15.19
N LYS A 110 -8.05 6.17 16.17
CA LYS A 110 -7.53 4.93 16.74
C LYS A 110 -8.35 3.75 16.20
N ILE A 111 -7.67 2.75 15.65
CA ILE A 111 -8.29 1.62 14.94
C ILE A 111 -7.98 0.33 15.70
N GLU A 112 -9.00 -0.25 16.33
CA GLU A 112 -8.89 -1.56 16.95
C GLU A 112 -8.80 -2.68 15.89
N HIS A 113 -7.94 -3.68 16.12
CA HIS A 113 -7.86 -4.83 15.20
C HIS A 113 -9.07 -5.74 15.40
N ARG A 114 -9.94 -5.84 14.40
CA ARG A 114 -11.10 -6.73 14.44
C ARG A 114 -11.15 -7.71 13.28
N CYS A 115 -10.06 -7.83 12.52
CA CYS A 115 -9.96 -8.68 11.35
C CYS A 115 -11.09 -8.43 10.32
N ARG A 116 -11.52 -7.18 10.17
CA ARG A 116 -12.66 -6.83 9.30
C ARG A 116 -12.24 -6.53 7.88
N ASN A 117 -10.93 -6.44 7.62
CA ASN A 117 -10.39 -6.07 6.32
C ASN A 117 -10.87 -4.68 5.86
N ILE A 118 -11.05 -3.74 6.81
CA ILE A 118 -11.55 -2.39 6.53
C ILE A 118 -10.38 -1.46 6.23
N TYR A 119 -10.62 -0.56 5.27
CA TYR A 119 -9.63 0.36 4.75
C TYR A 119 -9.78 1.72 5.43
N HIS A 120 -8.78 2.13 6.20
CA HIS A 120 -8.71 3.47 6.80
C HIS A 120 -7.69 4.29 6.04
N GLN A 121 -8.14 5.23 5.22
CA GLN A 121 -7.31 5.91 4.24
C GLN A 121 -7.49 7.41 4.31
N HIS A 122 -6.37 8.11 4.43
CA HIS A 122 -6.38 9.55 4.63
C HIS A 122 -5.21 10.21 3.88
N ALA A 123 -5.45 11.41 3.35
CA ALA A 123 -4.41 12.27 2.79
C ALA A 123 -3.57 12.91 3.92
N VAL A 124 -2.84 12.06 4.64
CA VAL A 124 -1.96 12.43 5.77
C VAL A 124 -0.52 12.05 5.46
N ASN A 125 0.41 12.51 6.31
CA ASN A 125 1.85 12.29 6.12
C ASN A 125 2.39 11.10 6.90
N SER A 126 1.58 10.50 7.77
CA SER A 126 2.03 9.46 8.67
C SER A 126 0.92 8.55 9.17
N ALA A 127 1.33 7.36 9.61
CA ALA A 127 0.50 6.39 10.30
C ALA A 127 1.35 5.62 11.30
N THR A 128 0.74 5.09 12.35
CA THR A 128 1.42 4.27 13.35
C THR A 128 0.67 2.96 13.50
N VAL A 129 1.37 1.83 13.46
CA VAL A 129 0.79 0.50 13.72
C VAL A 129 1.62 -0.26 14.75
N PRO A 130 1.00 -1.10 15.59
CA PRO A 130 1.73 -1.92 16.54
C PRO A 130 2.54 -3.00 15.82
N ILE A 131 3.63 -3.41 16.45
CA ILE A 131 4.51 -4.50 15.98
C ILE A 131 4.88 -5.42 17.13
N GLY A 132 4.79 -6.73 16.87
CA GLY A 132 4.94 -7.76 17.90
C GLY A 132 4.06 -7.46 19.11
N ASN A 133 4.62 -7.63 20.31
CA ASN A 133 3.90 -7.52 21.56
C ASN A 133 4.06 -6.19 22.30
N LYS A 134 5.09 -5.38 21.97
CA LYS A 134 5.47 -4.19 22.77
C LYS A 134 5.95 -2.97 21.99
N GLY A 135 6.13 -3.06 20.66
CA GLY A 135 6.60 -1.93 19.86
C GLY A 135 5.52 -1.31 18.99
N PHE A 136 5.81 -0.14 18.43
CA PHE A 136 5.07 0.46 17.33
C PHE A 136 6.02 0.85 16.21
N LEU A 137 5.54 0.74 14.98
CA LEU A 137 6.20 1.30 13.81
C LEU A 137 5.48 2.59 13.42
N HIS A 138 6.21 3.69 13.44
CA HIS A 138 5.76 4.97 12.92
C HIS A 138 6.25 5.14 11.48
N PHE A 139 5.30 5.24 10.55
CA PHE A 139 5.52 5.46 9.13
C PHE A 139 5.32 6.93 8.83
N SER A 140 6.27 7.55 8.13
CA SER A 140 6.18 8.94 7.68
C SER A 140 6.69 9.07 6.26
N ASP A 141 6.01 9.88 5.45
CA ASP A 141 6.56 10.30 4.16
C ASP A 141 7.83 11.13 4.37
N THR A 142 8.85 10.88 3.55
CA THR A 142 10.09 11.65 3.60
C THR A 142 10.35 12.48 2.37
N ASN A 143 9.89 12.06 1.19
CA ASN A 143 10.31 12.66 -0.09
C ASN A 143 9.40 12.22 -1.25
N THR A 144 8.13 11.88 -1.01
CA THR A 144 7.23 11.54 -2.12
C THR A 144 6.97 12.78 -2.98
N THR A 145 7.39 12.72 -4.24
CA THR A 145 7.17 13.82 -5.17
C THR A 145 5.67 13.98 -5.40
N GLY A 146 5.16 15.20 -5.19
CA GLY A 146 3.78 15.52 -5.53
C GLY A 146 3.51 15.28 -7.02
N HIS A 147 2.28 14.88 -7.36
CA HIS A 147 1.91 14.59 -8.74
C HIS A 147 0.58 15.29 -9.11
N GLN A 148 0.49 15.76 -10.35
CA GLN A 148 -0.73 16.44 -10.82
C GLN A 148 -1.93 15.48 -10.89
N LEU A 149 -1.69 14.23 -11.32
CA LEU A 149 -2.72 13.19 -11.48
C LEU A 149 -2.97 12.34 -10.21
N PHE A 150 -2.04 12.32 -9.24
CA PHE A 150 -2.15 11.44 -8.07
C PHE A 150 -2.13 12.25 -6.78
N GLU A 151 -2.90 11.80 -5.80
CA GLU A 151 -2.82 12.23 -4.42
C GLU A 151 -2.05 11.19 -3.60
N ARG A 152 -1.21 11.68 -2.68
CA ARG A 152 -0.49 10.83 -1.74
C ARG A 152 -1.34 10.62 -0.51
N VAL A 153 -1.51 9.36 -0.11
CA VAL A 153 -2.28 8.96 1.07
C VAL A 153 -1.53 7.89 1.85
N PHE A 154 -1.79 7.86 3.16
CA PHE A 154 -1.53 6.67 3.97
C PHE A 154 -2.82 5.88 4.13
N TYR A 155 -2.65 4.58 4.25
CA TYR A 155 -3.73 3.64 4.48
C TYR A 155 -3.32 2.60 5.52
N VAL A 156 -4.24 2.25 6.41
CA VAL A 156 -4.11 1.19 7.40
C VAL A 156 -5.30 0.23 7.27
N ARG A 157 -5.05 -1.09 7.33
CA ARG A 157 -6.08 -2.13 7.30
C ARG A 157 -5.90 -3.22 8.36
N ASP A 158 -6.99 -3.52 9.05
CA ASP A 158 -7.12 -4.59 10.05
C ASP A 158 -7.43 -5.94 9.36
N GLU A 159 -6.42 -6.60 8.81
CA GLU A 159 -6.63 -7.72 7.87
C GLU A 159 -7.07 -9.04 8.54
N SER A 160 -6.15 -9.98 8.68
CA SER A 160 -6.44 -11.36 9.05
C SER A 160 -5.49 -11.80 10.15
N ILE A 161 -5.73 -13.00 10.65
CA ILE A 161 -4.84 -13.66 11.61
C ILE A 161 -3.92 -14.60 10.83
N GLU A 162 -2.64 -14.58 11.14
CA GLU A 162 -1.67 -15.55 10.64
C GLU A 162 -1.86 -16.92 11.34
N PRO A 163 -1.38 -18.04 10.76
CA PRO A 163 -1.44 -19.35 11.39
C PRO A 163 -0.79 -19.42 12.79
N ASN A 164 0.16 -18.52 13.07
CA ASN A 164 0.82 -18.41 14.38
C ASN A 164 0.01 -17.59 15.42
N GLY A 165 -1.22 -17.18 15.08
CA GLY A 165 -2.10 -16.40 15.96
C GLY A 165 -1.85 -14.88 15.95
N MET A 166 -0.81 -14.39 15.26
CA MET A 166 -0.54 -12.95 15.19
C MET A 166 -1.52 -12.25 14.24
N LYS A 167 -1.89 -11.03 14.59
CA LYS A 167 -2.73 -10.15 13.79
C LYS A 167 -1.92 -9.47 12.69
N ARG A 168 -2.47 -9.40 11.49
CA ARG A 168 -1.86 -8.72 10.35
C ARG A 168 -2.43 -7.32 10.18
N TRP A 169 -1.58 -6.31 10.30
CA TRP A 169 -1.84 -4.96 9.83
C TRP A 169 -1.22 -4.78 8.45
N ILE A 170 -1.94 -4.09 7.56
CA ILE A 170 -1.38 -3.61 6.30
C ILE A 170 -1.27 -2.10 6.37
N VAL A 171 -0.09 -1.58 6.05
CA VAL A 171 0.13 -0.15 5.84
C VAL A 171 0.51 0.08 4.38
N HIS A 172 -0.19 0.97 3.69
CA HIS A 172 0.22 1.44 2.37
C HIS A 172 0.62 2.91 2.48
N HIS A 173 1.80 3.23 1.96
CA HIS A 173 2.11 4.57 1.51
C HIS A 173 1.92 4.58 -0.01
N ARG A 174 0.89 5.28 -0.49
CA ARG A 174 0.49 5.17 -1.90
C ARG A 174 0.22 6.51 -2.55
N LEU A 175 0.48 6.55 -3.84
CA LEU A 175 -0.02 7.58 -4.75
C LEU A 175 -1.22 6.98 -5.48
N ILE A 176 -2.40 7.55 -5.28
CA ILE A 176 -3.64 7.10 -5.92
C ILE A 176 -4.26 8.23 -6.74
N VAL A 177 -4.87 7.92 -7.87
CA VAL A 177 -5.32 8.93 -8.83
C VAL A 177 -6.28 9.95 -8.21
N LYS A 178 -6.25 11.22 -8.60
CA LYS A 178 -7.26 12.20 -8.18
C LYS A 178 -8.55 11.96 -8.95
N GLN A 179 -9.70 12.02 -8.27
CA GLN A 179 -11.00 11.83 -8.92
C GLN A 179 -11.22 12.78 -10.10
N GLU A 180 -10.68 13.99 -9.99
CA GLU A 180 -10.93 15.11 -10.90
C GLU A 180 -10.21 14.96 -12.24
N THR A 181 -9.07 14.24 -12.24
CA THR A 181 -8.24 13.98 -13.42
C THR A 181 -8.41 12.56 -13.96
N ALA A 182 -9.26 11.76 -13.31
CA ALA A 182 -9.37 10.34 -13.59
C ALA A 182 -10.46 10.02 -14.62
N ASN A 183 -10.16 9.03 -15.46
CA ASN A 183 -11.18 8.26 -16.15
C ASN A 183 -11.82 7.29 -15.14
N LEU A 184 -13.11 7.50 -14.81
CA LEU A 184 -13.79 6.69 -13.81
C LEU A 184 -14.32 5.39 -14.40
N ILE A 185 -14.00 4.27 -13.73
CA ILE A 185 -14.41 2.93 -14.12
C ILE A 185 -15.11 2.27 -12.94
N VAL A 186 -16.33 1.81 -13.16
CA VAL A 186 -17.04 0.98 -12.19
C VAL A 186 -16.52 -0.43 -12.30
N ARG A 187 -16.13 -1.01 -11.17
CA ARG A 187 -15.67 -2.39 -11.05
C ARG A 187 -16.50 -3.14 -10.01
N CYS A 188 -16.65 -4.44 -10.24
CA CYS A 188 -17.11 -5.36 -9.22
C CYS A 188 -15.90 -5.72 -8.33
N CYS A 189 -16.14 -5.80 -7.03
CA CYS A 189 -15.12 -6.12 -6.04
C CYS A 189 -15.34 -7.45 -5.33
N TYR A 190 -16.35 -8.21 -5.76
CA TYR A 190 -16.56 -9.56 -5.25
C TYR A 190 -15.49 -10.49 -5.85
N PRO A 191 -14.78 -11.32 -5.06
CA PRO A 191 -13.61 -12.07 -5.54
C PRO A 191 -13.83 -12.94 -6.79
N ARG A 192 -15.03 -13.51 -6.97
CA ARG A 192 -15.35 -14.34 -8.15
C ARG A 192 -15.60 -13.54 -9.43
N PHE A 193 -15.89 -12.26 -9.31
CA PHE A 193 -16.27 -11.38 -10.42
C PHE A 193 -15.44 -10.09 -10.41
N GLU A 194 -14.26 -10.13 -9.80
CA GLU A 194 -13.42 -8.95 -9.66
C GLU A 194 -12.99 -8.43 -11.03
N GLY A 195 -13.20 -7.14 -11.27
CA GLY A 195 -12.82 -6.49 -12.52
C GLY A 195 -13.84 -5.45 -13.00
N PRO A 196 -13.64 -4.86 -14.19
CA PRO A 196 -14.52 -3.86 -14.74
C PRO A 196 -15.95 -4.40 -14.89
N ALA A 197 -16.95 -3.64 -14.46
CA ALA A 197 -18.34 -4.04 -14.64
C ALA A 197 -18.67 -4.05 -16.16
N PRO A 198 -19.38 -5.07 -16.68
CA PRO A 198 -19.65 -5.20 -18.12
C PRO A 198 -20.31 -3.95 -18.74
N PHE A 199 -21.15 -3.26 -17.96
CA PHE A 199 -21.90 -2.08 -18.39
C PHE A 199 -21.26 -0.76 -17.92
N GLN A 200 -20.01 -0.75 -17.46
CA GLN A 200 -19.40 0.46 -16.88
C GLN A 200 -19.41 1.66 -17.83
N LYS A 201 -19.35 1.42 -19.15
CA LYS A 201 -19.34 2.46 -20.19
C LYS A 201 -20.65 3.24 -20.28
N ILE A 202 -21.79 2.63 -19.95
CA ILE A 202 -23.10 3.28 -19.98
C ILE A 202 -23.48 3.94 -18.66
N ILE A 203 -22.74 3.67 -17.57
CA ILE A 203 -23.02 4.26 -16.26
C ILE A 203 -22.65 5.76 -16.29
N PRO A 204 -23.59 6.68 -15.99
CA PRO A 204 -23.31 8.11 -15.97
C PRO A 204 -22.19 8.48 -15.00
N ASN A 205 -21.35 9.44 -15.39
CA ASN A 205 -20.24 9.91 -14.55
C ASN A 205 -20.70 10.43 -13.17
N THR A 206 -21.91 10.96 -13.05
CA THR A 206 -22.48 11.38 -11.76
C THR A 206 -22.63 10.20 -10.79
N ILE A 207 -23.06 9.03 -11.27
CA ILE A 207 -23.13 7.80 -10.48
C ILE A 207 -21.72 7.30 -10.18
N LYS A 208 -20.83 7.29 -11.18
CA LYS A 208 -19.43 6.90 -10.97
C LYS A 208 -18.76 7.74 -9.89
N LYS A 209 -19.01 9.06 -9.87
CA LYS A 209 -18.49 9.96 -8.84
C LYS A 209 -19.00 9.61 -7.43
N LYS A 210 -20.27 9.21 -7.29
CA LYS A 210 -20.83 8.74 -6.02
C LYS A 210 -20.25 7.39 -5.56
N LEU A 211 -19.94 6.53 -6.52
CA LEU A 211 -19.33 5.21 -6.27
C LEU A 211 -17.81 5.28 -6.11
N PHE A 212 -17.19 6.40 -6.44
CA PHE A 212 -15.74 6.56 -6.42
C PHE A 212 -15.23 6.31 -5.01
N ARG A 213 -14.47 5.23 -4.86
CA ARG A 213 -13.87 4.81 -3.58
C ARG A 213 -14.88 4.75 -2.44
N ILE A 214 -16.13 4.41 -2.75
CA ILE A 214 -17.16 4.30 -1.73
C ILE A 214 -16.78 3.28 -0.64
N ARG A 215 -16.01 2.25 -1.01
CA ARG A 215 -15.49 1.23 -0.09
C ARG A 215 -14.38 1.74 0.84
N GLU A 216 -13.68 2.80 0.45
CA GLU A 216 -12.61 3.40 1.25
C GLU A 216 -13.11 4.56 2.11
N THR A 217 -14.35 5.03 1.88
CA THR A 217 -14.88 6.25 2.51
C THR A 217 -16.17 6.04 3.30
N LYS A 218 -17.07 5.16 2.85
CA LYS A 218 -18.43 5.05 3.41
C LYS A 218 -18.93 3.63 3.60
N ASN A 219 -18.78 2.76 2.61
CA ASN A 219 -19.39 1.43 2.56
C ASN A 219 -18.35 0.36 2.17
N PRO A 220 -17.50 -0.10 3.11
CA PRO A 220 -16.37 -1.02 2.82
C PRO A 220 -16.80 -2.35 2.19
N ASN A 221 -18.04 -2.77 2.42
CA ASN A 221 -18.60 -4.02 1.91
C ASN A 221 -19.47 -3.86 0.66
N PHE A 222 -19.57 -2.64 0.10
CA PHE A 222 -20.38 -2.44 -1.11
C PHE A 222 -19.75 -3.20 -2.30
N PRO A 223 -20.52 -3.98 -3.07
CA PRO A 223 -19.98 -4.92 -4.05
C PRO A 223 -19.41 -4.25 -5.30
N PHE A 224 -19.75 -2.99 -5.52
CA PHE A 224 -19.24 -2.18 -6.62
C PHE A 224 -18.48 -0.98 -6.08
N MET A 225 -17.52 -0.49 -6.83
CA MET A 225 -16.94 0.82 -6.60
C MET A 225 -16.53 1.42 -7.92
N ALA A 226 -16.45 2.74 -8.00
CA ALA A 226 -15.66 3.35 -9.05
C ALA A 226 -14.22 3.51 -8.57
N VAL A 227 -13.28 3.14 -9.43
CA VAL A 227 -11.88 3.54 -9.36
C VAL A 227 -11.63 4.54 -10.49
N GLY A 228 -10.52 5.25 -10.42
CA GLY A 228 -10.11 6.15 -11.47
C GLY A 228 -8.82 5.67 -12.09
N GLU A 229 -8.61 5.87 -13.38
CA GLU A 229 -7.31 5.68 -14.00
C GLU A 229 -6.84 6.97 -14.65
N SER A 230 -5.53 7.19 -14.67
CA SER A 230 -4.91 8.21 -15.51
C SER A 230 -3.88 7.59 -16.43
N LEU A 231 -3.82 8.10 -17.66
CA LEU A 231 -2.80 7.73 -18.62
C LEU A 231 -1.46 8.31 -18.18
N LEU A 232 -0.46 7.44 -18.08
CA LEU A 232 0.93 7.80 -17.95
C LEU A 232 1.66 7.44 -19.23
N SER A 233 2.45 8.37 -19.74
CA SER A 233 3.31 8.13 -20.89
C SER A 233 4.46 7.19 -20.54
N SER A 234 5.01 6.54 -21.55
CA SER A 234 6.30 5.85 -21.42
C SER A 234 7.37 6.76 -20.80
N ASN A 235 8.26 6.17 -20.02
CA ASN A 235 9.31 6.78 -19.20
C ASN A 235 8.83 7.69 -18.07
N HIS A 236 7.53 7.84 -17.86
CA HIS A 236 7.00 8.59 -16.73
C HIS A 236 7.44 7.96 -15.40
N GLN A 237 7.87 8.79 -14.45
CA GLN A 237 8.45 8.36 -13.19
C GLN A 237 7.57 8.76 -12.02
N VAL A 238 7.38 7.81 -11.10
CA VAL A 238 6.67 8.04 -9.84
C VAL A 238 7.55 7.53 -8.70
N PHE A 239 7.64 8.30 -7.63
CA PHE A 239 8.52 8.02 -6.50
C PHE A 239 7.75 8.08 -5.19
N ILE A 240 7.93 7.07 -4.34
CA ILE A 240 7.36 7.00 -2.98
C ILE A 240 8.51 6.80 -1.99
N GLY A 241 8.66 7.75 -1.05
CA GLY A 241 9.67 7.71 0.00
C GLY A 241 9.04 7.52 1.38
N THR A 242 9.35 6.43 2.07
CA THR A 242 8.77 6.13 3.39
C THR A 242 9.89 5.95 4.41
N LYS A 243 9.79 6.66 5.53
CA LYS A 243 10.59 6.41 6.72
C LYS A 243 9.78 5.66 7.76
N ILE A 244 10.43 4.69 8.39
CA ILE A 244 9.86 3.83 9.42
C ILE A 244 10.74 3.97 10.64
N LYS A 245 10.16 4.36 11.77
CA LYS A 245 10.84 4.37 13.07
C LYS A 245 10.20 3.35 13.99
N LEU A 246 11.02 2.57 14.67
CA LEU A 246 10.57 1.82 15.83
C LEU A 246 10.45 2.80 17.00
N ILE A 247 9.25 2.89 17.57
CA ILE A 247 8.99 3.67 18.78
C ILE A 247 8.49 2.72 19.87
N ASN A 248 8.91 3.01 21.11
CA ASN A 248 8.39 2.32 22.28
C ASN A 248 7.06 2.95 22.70
N ASP A 249 6.25 2.17 23.42
CA ASP A 249 5.18 2.73 24.27
C ASP A 249 5.76 3.72 25.29
#